data_AF-A0A4Q3KL64-F1
#
_entry.id   AF-A0A4Q3KL64-F1
#
_cell.length_a   1.000
_cell.length_b   1.000
_cell.length_c   1.000
_cell.angle_alpha   90.00
_cell.angle_beta   90.00
_cell.angle_gamma   90.00
#
_symmetry.space_group_name_H-M   'P 1'
#
loop_
_entity.id
_entity.type
_entity.pdbx_description
1 polymer ?
#
loop_
_entity_poly.entity_id
_entity_poly.type
_entity_poly.pdbx_seq_one_letter_code
_entity_poly.pdbx_strand_id
1 'polypeptide(L)'
;MRKAGTWNDWRLVVGLFLVAGGLPQCMAHVVPWADDAGRNSNDTQAGGGSDLPRDANSVVHVGAPSQLSASPQFWVATDALQRTLPSADDVGPRRANRYVGVFYFLTGGFYRTHPIADVTVALAQNANQPAWAFQDWFWGRPESDYYQAADPWAIRRNLQMLANADVDFIFFDFTNNAATYPAVQPLLSVAEQMRAQGIAVPQIAFFVNADGQKTLQYVYDQLYAPGLFRAQWFLWENKPLVLAGPSYTSTPQLDAFFTIRSTWAFQSEQQDQWRFLDDYPQRYGWHSSAAVAEQITVSKAMGAPLVAKGAINNKGASFHGGVVPTYDANMLCPQTPNGAFFEEQWTRAHQI
;
A
#
# COMPACT_ATOMS: atom_id res chain seq x y z
N MET A 1 -22.53 -11.82 -4.82
CA MET A 1 -22.56 -13.30 -4.65
C MET A 1 -22.12 -13.99 -5.94
N ARG A 2 -20.84 -14.34 -6.05
CA ARG A 2 -20.34 -15.32 -7.03
C ARG A 2 -19.53 -16.35 -6.24
N LYS A 3 -19.80 -17.62 -6.53
CA LYS A 3 -19.18 -18.81 -5.95
C LYS A 3 -17.65 -18.69 -5.98
N ALA A 4 -17.02 -19.18 -4.92
CA ALA A 4 -15.58 -19.39 -4.82
C ALA A 4 -15.06 -20.10 -6.09
N GLY A 5 -14.44 -19.31 -6.97
CA GLY A 5 -13.60 -19.84 -8.04
C GLY A 5 -12.34 -20.43 -7.42
N THR A 6 -11.85 -21.52 -7.98
CA THR A 6 -10.53 -22.06 -7.69
C THR A 6 -9.50 -20.94 -7.90
N TRP A 7 -8.93 -20.46 -6.80
CA TRP A 7 -7.90 -19.42 -6.83
C TRP A 7 -6.63 -20.01 -7.43
N ASN A 8 -6.23 -19.53 -8.61
CA ASN A 8 -5.07 -20.03 -9.36
C ASN A 8 -3.72 -19.57 -8.75
N ASP A 9 -2.63 -20.10 -9.31
CA ASP A 9 -1.35 -20.41 -8.66
C ASP A 9 -0.34 -19.25 -8.37
N TRP A 10 -0.69 -17.98 -8.60
CA TRP A 10 0.25 -16.84 -8.52
C TRP A 10 0.67 -16.42 -7.12
N ARG A 11 1.94 -16.07 -6.87
CA ARG A 11 2.46 -15.82 -5.51
C ARG A 11 2.40 -14.36 -5.04
N LEU A 12 2.15 -13.39 -5.92
CA LEU A 12 2.22 -11.98 -5.57
C LEU A 12 1.20 -11.08 -6.32
N VAL A 13 0.54 -10.16 -5.59
CA VAL A 13 -0.11 -8.97 -6.18
C VAL A 13 0.77 -7.74 -5.95
N VAL A 14 1.01 -6.95 -6.99
CA VAL A 14 1.66 -5.65 -6.88
C VAL A 14 0.68 -4.55 -7.25
N GLY A 15 0.29 -3.74 -6.27
CA GLY A 15 -0.61 -2.60 -6.46
C GLY A 15 0.15 -1.30 -6.72
N LEU A 16 -0.20 -0.57 -7.79
CA LEU A 16 0.10 0.86 -7.88
C LEU A 16 -0.98 1.63 -7.11
N PHE A 17 -0.66 1.99 -5.87
CA PHE A 17 -1.45 2.95 -5.10
C PHE A 17 -0.68 4.26 -5.08
N LEU A 18 -1.17 5.24 -5.84
CA LEU A 18 -0.69 6.61 -5.74
C LEU A 18 -1.04 7.14 -4.34
N VAL A 19 -0.12 6.96 -3.38
CA VAL A 19 -0.14 7.70 -2.10
C VAL A 19 0.47 9.08 -2.36
N ALA A 20 -0.17 9.81 -3.27
CA ALA A 20 0.07 11.22 -3.56
C ALA A 20 -1.27 11.78 -4.08
N GLY A 21 -2.12 12.20 -3.13
CA GLY A 21 -3.42 12.82 -3.44
C GLY A 21 -4.60 11.84 -3.48
N GLY A 22 -5.47 11.93 -2.47
CA GLY A 22 -6.86 11.50 -2.55
C GLY A 22 -7.12 9.98 -2.55
N LEU A 23 -7.14 9.37 -1.36
CA LEU A 23 -8.19 8.37 -1.13
C LEU A 23 -9.53 9.13 -1.08
N PRO A 24 -10.49 8.87 -1.98
CA PRO A 24 -11.86 9.33 -1.74
C PRO A 24 -12.33 8.74 -0.42
N GLN A 25 -13.04 9.57 0.33
CA GLN A 25 -13.53 9.31 1.68
C GLN A 25 -14.23 7.95 1.78
N CYS A 26 -13.54 6.96 2.34
CA CYS A 26 -14.19 5.85 3.01
C CYS A 26 -14.13 6.17 4.52
N MET A 27 -15.09 6.96 5.00
CA MET A 27 -15.38 6.96 6.44
C MET A 27 -16.00 5.60 6.77
N ALA A 28 -15.16 4.61 7.05
CA ALA A 28 -15.60 3.47 7.83
C ALA A 28 -15.81 3.98 9.25
N HIS A 29 -17.06 4.01 9.70
CA HIS A 29 -17.37 4.09 11.13
C HIS A 29 -16.85 2.80 11.77
N VAL A 30 -15.59 2.80 12.19
CA VAL A 30 -15.14 1.83 13.19
C VAL A 30 -15.77 2.32 14.49
N VAL A 31 -16.83 1.65 14.95
CA VAL A 31 -17.39 1.87 16.28
C VAL A 31 -16.51 1.07 17.25
N PRO A 32 -15.65 1.70 18.07
CA PRO A 32 -15.04 0.99 19.17
C PRO A 32 -16.14 0.78 20.20
N TRP A 33 -16.37 -0.48 20.57
CA TRP A 33 -17.16 -0.78 21.75
C TRP A 33 -16.43 -0.19 22.96
N ALA A 34 -16.99 0.88 23.52
CA ALA A 34 -16.44 1.57 24.68
C ALA A 34 -16.85 0.78 25.94
N ASP A 35 -15.90 0.09 26.55
CA ASP A 35 -16.04 -0.32 27.94
C ASP A 35 -15.62 0.85 28.83
N ASP A 36 -16.63 1.40 29.49
CA ASP A 36 -16.58 2.47 30.47
C ASP A 36 -15.82 1.97 31.71
N ALA A 37 -14.58 2.45 31.90
CA ALA A 37 -13.77 2.13 33.07
C ALA A 37 -13.34 3.40 33.81
N GLY A 38 -14.32 4.16 34.29
CA GLY A 38 -14.13 5.14 35.35
C GLY A 38 -13.87 4.42 36.69
N ARG A 39 -12.60 4.18 37.03
CA ARG A 39 -12.21 3.79 38.40
C ARG A 39 -12.17 5.02 39.29
N ASN A 40 -13.21 5.21 40.11
CA ASN A 40 -13.12 6.01 41.33
C ASN A 40 -12.44 5.16 42.43
N SER A 41 -11.31 5.66 42.93
CA SER A 41 -10.68 5.21 44.16
C SER A 41 -11.35 5.88 45.35
N ASN A 42 -11.84 5.08 46.30
CA ASN A 42 -11.83 5.28 47.77
C ASN A 42 -12.99 4.50 48.38
N ASP A 43 -12.72 3.46 49.17
CA ASP A 43 -13.06 3.53 50.59
C ASP A 43 -12.54 2.33 51.40
N THR A 44 -12.17 2.69 52.62
CA THR A 44 -11.53 1.94 53.69
C THR A 44 -12.52 1.16 54.57
N GLN A 45 -12.08 -0.03 55.01
CA GLN A 45 -12.35 -0.75 56.27
C GLN A 45 -13.74 -0.76 56.96
N ALA A 46 -14.23 -2.00 57.20
CA ALA A 46 -14.77 -2.60 58.44
C ALA A 46 -15.61 -3.84 58.02
N GLY A 47 -15.80 -4.97 58.71
CA GLY A 47 -15.45 -5.52 60.01
C GLY A 47 -16.36 -6.75 60.24
N GLY A 48 -15.85 -7.83 60.87
CA GLY A 48 -16.63 -8.81 61.66
C GLY A 48 -17.45 -9.95 61.00
N GLY A 49 -17.07 -11.21 61.29
CA GLY A 49 -18.00 -12.18 61.91
C GLY A 49 -18.53 -13.41 61.13
N SER A 50 -18.12 -14.60 61.62
CA SER A 50 -18.83 -15.90 61.77
C SER A 50 -19.12 -16.87 60.59
N ASP A 51 -18.51 -18.06 60.71
CA ASP A 51 -19.00 -19.45 60.59
C ASP A 51 -19.69 -20.03 59.31
N LEU A 52 -18.90 -20.91 58.64
CA LEU A 52 -19.16 -22.26 58.05
C LEU A 52 -20.40 -22.55 57.14
N PRO A 53 -20.42 -23.62 56.28
CA PRO A 53 -19.36 -24.57 55.88
C PRO A 53 -19.15 -24.67 54.35
N ARG A 54 -18.11 -25.43 53.99
CA ARG A 54 -17.72 -25.84 52.64
C ARG A 54 -18.84 -26.58 51.92
N ASP A 55 -19.22 -26.10 50.73
CA ASP A 55 -19.80 -26.94 49.69
C ASP A 55 -19.10 -26.72 48.36
N ALA A 56 -18.72 -27.87 47.78
CA ALA A 56 -18.05 -28.01 46.51
C ALA A 56 -18.97 -27.54 45.39
N ASN A 57 -18.61 -26.44 44.73
CA ASN A 57 -19.05 -26.18 43.37
C ASN A 57 -17.83 -25.94 42.50
N SER A 58 -17.63 -26.85 41.56
CA SER A 58 -16.68 -26.78 40.47
C SER A 58 -16.79 -25.43 39.77
N VAL A 59 -15.86 -24.53 40.04
CA VAL A 59 -15.63 -23.37 39.20
C VAL A 59 -15.05 -23.92 37.90
N VAL A 60 -15.91 -24.03 36.89
CA VAL A 60 -15.46 -24.09 35.51
C VAL A 60 -14.64 -22.83 35.30
N HIS A 61 -13.32 -22.96 35.17
CA HIS A 61 -12.50 -21.91 34.59
C HIS A 61 -13.00 -21.72 33.16
N VAL A 62 -14.00 -20.86 32.99
CA VAL A 62 -14.26 -20.23 31.71
C VAL A 62 -13.01 -19.42 31.47
N GLY A 63 -12.11 -19.97 30.66
CA GLY A 63 -10.90 -19.28 30.23
C GLY A 63 -11.33 -17.90 29.78
N ALA A 64 -10.70 -16.88 30.34
CA ALA A 64 -10.83 -15.53 29.82
C ALA A 64 -10.72 -15.63 28.29
N PRO A 65 -11.67 -15.08 27.52
CA PRO A 65 -11.59 -15.14 26.07
C PRO A 65 -10.19 -14.65 25.71
N SER A 66 -9.41 -15.54 25.08
CA SER A 66 -8.12 -15.21 24.52
C SER A 66 -8.32 -13.86 23.85
N GLN A 67 -7.60 -12.83 24.31
CA GLN A 67 -7.66 -11.51 23.71
C GLN A 67 -7.65 -11.74 22.21
N LEU A 68 -8.76 -11.45 21.54
CA LEU A 68 -8.78 -11.31 20.10
C LEU A 68 -7.71 -10.25 19.88
N SER A 69 -6.50 -10.70 19.54
CA SER A 69 -5.59 -9.87 18.78
C SER A 69 -6.49 -9.32 17.69
N ALA A 70 -6.75 -8.02 17.71
CA ALA A 70 -7.68 -7.36 16.80
C ALA A 70 -7.04 -7.36 15.41
N SER A 71 -6.83 -8.57 14.88
CA SER A 71 -6.18 -8.83 13.63
C SER A 71 -7.04 -8.19 12.55
N PRO A 72 -6.46 -7.38 11.67
CA PRO A 72 -7.22 -6.69 10.64
C PRO A 72 -8.01 -7.64 9.73
N GLN A 73 -7.65 -8.93 9.67
CA GLN A 73 -8.38 -9.97 8.94
C GLN A 73 -9.83 -10.18 9.41
N PHE A 74 -10.19 -9.70 10.61
CA PHE A 74 -11.55 -9.76 11.15
C PHE A 74 -12.30 -8.43 11.05
N TRP A 75 -11.67 -7.40 10.49
CA TRP A 75 -12.32 -6.10 10.35
C TRP A 75 -13.27 -6.15 9.17
N VAL A 76 -14.48 -5.65 9.39
CA VAL A 76 -15.49 -5.46 8.34
C VAL A 76 -15.62 -3.97 8.07
N ALA A 77 -15.83 -3.62 6.80
CA ALA A 77 -16.08 -2.24 6.40
C ALA A 77 -17.11 -2.20 5.27
N THR A 78 -17.92 -1.15 5.29
CA THR A 78 -18.82 -0.79 4.20
C THR A 78 -18.42 0.60 3.71
N ASP A 79 -18.27 0.76 2.40
CA ASP A 79 -17.91 2.05 1.82
C ASP A 79 -19.14 2.94 1.52
N ALA A 80 -18.89 4.16 1.04
CA ALA A 80 -19.95 5.12 0.71
C ALA A 80 -20.89 4.65 -0.42
N LEU A 81 -20.49 3.63 -1.19
CA LEU A 81 -21.30 3.01 -2.25
C LEU A 81 -22.06 1.77 -1.76
N GLN A 82 -22.07 1.53 -0.44
CA GLN A 82 -22.69 0.38 0.20
C GLN A 82 -22.06 -0.97 -0.19
N ARG A 83 -20.81 -0.96 -0.69
CA ARG A 83 -20.04 -2.20 -0.90
C ARG A 83 -19.43 -2.62 0.42
N THR A 84 -19.49 -3.90 0.74
CA THR A 84 -18.98 -4.45 2.00
C THR A 84 -17.80 -5.37 1.72
N LEU A 85 -16.75 -5.27 2.54
CA LEU A 85 -15.61 -6.18 2.46
C LEU A 85 -16.06 -7.62 2.75
N PRO A 86 -15.48 -8.62 2.07
CA PRO A 86 -15.73 -10.01 2.41
C PRO A 86 -15.24 -10.30 3.83
N SER A 87 -15.94 -11.20 4.52
CA SER A 87 -15.53 -11.74 5.82
C SER A 87 -14.49 -12.85 5.65
N ALA A 88 -13.83 -13.24 6.74
CA ALA A 88 -12.95 -14.41 6.76
C ALA A 88 -13.67 -15.70 6.30
N ASP A 89 -14.99 -15.83 6.53
CA ASP A 89 -15.78 -16.98 6.06
C ASP A 89 -15.99 -16.96 4.54
N ASP A 90 -15.97 -15.78 3.91
CA ASP A 90 -16.14 -15.63 2.46
C ASP A 90 -14.86 -15.96 1.67
N VAL A 91 -13.69 -15.61 2.21
CA VAL A 91 -12.40 -15.72 1.49
C VAL A 91 -11.43 -16.74 2.08
N GLY A 92 -11.72 -17.27 3.27
CA GLY A 92 -10.85 -18.18 3.98
C GLY A 92 -9.64 -17.50 4.62
N PRO A 93 -8.72 -18.30 5.21
CA PRO A 93 -7.55 -17.78 5.90
C PRO A 93 -6.51 -17.19 4.94
N ARG A 94 -5.63 -16.34 5.48
CA ARG A 94 -4.46 -15.81 4.78
C ARG A 94 -3.62 -16.95 4.19
N ARG A 95 -3.28 -16.82 2.90
CA ARG A 95 -2.43 -17.79 2.19
C ARG A 95 -0.96 -17.40 2.35
N ALA A 96 -0.18 -18.22 3.04
CA ALA A 96 1.21 -17.90 3.40
C ALA A 96 2.17 -17.77 2.21
N ASN A 97 1.82 -18.31 1.05
CA ASN A 97 2.59 -18.22 -0.21
C ASN A 97 2.07 -17.14 -1.17
N ARG A 98 1.27 -16.20 -0.65
CA ARG A 98 0.68 -15.08 -1.38
C ARG A 98 1.05 -13.79 -0.67
N TYR A 99 1.56 -12.83 -1.42
CA TYR A 99 1.98 -11.53 -0.89
C TYR A 99 1.23 -10.40 -1.59
N VAL A 100 1.09 -9.27 -0.91
CA VAL A 100 0.57 -8.01 -1.44
C VAL A 100 1.63 -6.92 -1.29
N GLY A 101 2.13 -6.43 -2.42
CA GLY A 101 3.09 -5.33 -2.51
C GLY A 101 2.41 -4.03 -2.93
N VAL A 102 2.87 -2.89 -2.40
CA VAL A 102 2.37 -1.55 -2.77
C VAL A 102 3.50 -0.65 -3.27
N PHE A 103 3.30 -0.02 -4.42
CA PHE A 103 4.16 1.04 -4.95
C PHE A 103 4.07 2.25 -4.01
N TYR A 104 5.20 2.75 -3.51
CA TYR A 104 5.22 3.82 -2.52
C TYR A 104 6.16 4.97 -2.89
N PHE A 105 5.61 6.18 -2.94
CA PHE A 105 6.37 7.39 -3.23
C PHE A 105 6.97 8.00 -1.96
N LEU A 106 8.25 8.34 -2.03
CA LEU A 106 8.99 9.06 -0.99
C LEU A 106 9.24 10.54 -1.32
N THR A 107 8.65 11.02 -2.42
CA THR A 107 8.87 12.36 -2.96
C THR A 107 7.96 13.43 -2.36
N GLY A 108 6.93 13.05 -1.61
CA GLY A 108 5.93 13.99 -1.08
C GLY A 108 6.59 15.12 -0.30
N GLY A 109 6.57 16.33 -0.86
CA GLY A 109 7.17 17.51 -0.25
C GLY A 109 8.69 17.57 -0.19
N PHE A 110 9.39 16.67 -0.88
CA PHE A 110 10.85 16.65 -0.95
C PHE A 110 11.42 17.84 -1.73
N TYR A 111 10.82 18.21 -2.86
CA TYR A 111 11.27 19.31 -3.70
C TYR A 111 10.62 20.66 -3.32
N ARG A 112 10.05 20.79 -2.11
CA ARG A 112 9.27 21.97 -1.70
C ARG A 112 10.19 23.16 -1.50
N THR A 113 10.44 23.87 -2.60
CA THR A 113 11.12 25.15 -2.65
C THR A 113 10.14 26.33 -2.70
N HIS A 114 8.83 26.03 -2.74
CA HIS A 114 7.73 26.98 -2.90
C HIS A 114 6.57 26.68 -1.93
N PRO A 115 5.62 27.62 -1.74
CA PRO A 115 4.39 27.35 -1.00
C PRO A 115 3.65 26.13 -1.54
N ILE A 116 2.80 25.56 -0.69
CA ILE A 116 1.92 24.44 -1.07
C ILE A 116 1.19 24.76 -2.36
N ALA A 117 1.32 23.87 -3.35
CA ALA A 117 0.65 23.98 -4.62
C ALA A 117 -0.39 22.86 -4.77
N ASP A 118 -1.61 23.25 -5.15
CA ASP A 118 -2.75 22.35 -5.29
C ASP A 118 -3.40 22.54 -6.66
N VAL A 119 -3.48 21.43 -7.40
CA VAL A 119 -4.04 21.30 -8.74
C VAL A 119 -5.50 21.76 -8.78
N THR A 120 -6.31 21.32 -7.81
CA THR A 120 -7.74 21.61 -7.76
C THR A 120 -8.00 23.09 -7.45
N VAL A 121 -7.16 23.70 -6.61
CA VAL A 121 -7.20 25.14 -6.34
C VAL A 121 -6.85 25.94 -7.61
N ALA A 122 -5.80 25.55 -8.33
CA ALA A 122 -5.41 26.22 -9.57
C ALA A 122 -6.47 26.10 -10.68
N LEU A 123 -7.12 24.94 -10.83
CA LEU A 123 -8.24 24.76 -11.77
C LEU A 123 -9.44 25.62 -11.39
N ALA A 124 -9.79 25.69 -10.11
CA ALA A 124 -10.89 26.53 -9.64
C ALA A 124 -10.64 28.03 -9.90
N GLN A 125 -9.37 28.46 -9.90
CA GLN A 125 -8.99 29.83 -10.23
C GLN A 125 -9.04 30.11 -11.74
N ASN A 126 -8.50 29.19 -12.56
CA ASN A 126 -8.53 29.31 -14.02
C ASN A 126 -8.40 27.95 -14.71
N ALA A 127 -9.54 27.30 -14.94
CA ALA A 127 -9.61 26.00 -15.61
C ALA A 127 -9.05 26.00 -17.04
N ASN A 128 -9.13 27.13 -17.75
CA ASN A 128 -8.70 27.21 -19.16
C ASN A 128 -7.18 27.40 -19.30
N GLN A 129 -6.54 28.00 -18.30
CA GLN A 129 -5.09 28.21 -18.24
C GLN A 129 -4.60 28.06 -16.79
N PRO A 130 -4.61 26.82 -16.24
CA PRO A 130 -4.19 26.60 -14.86
C PRO A 130 -2.70 26.90 -14.71
N ALA A 131 -2.34 27.66 -13.68
CA ALA A 131 -0.97 28.14 -13.44
C ALA A 131 -0.01 27.06 -12.88
N TRP A 132 -0.34 25.77 -13.06
CA TRP A 132 0.45 24.70 -12.46
C TRP A 132 1.73 24.37 -13.22
N ALA A 133 2.72 23.85 -12.51
CA ALA A 133 4.04 23.53 -13.05
C ALA A 133 4.44 22.09 -12.72
N PHE A 134 5.58 21.67 -13.28
CA PHE A 134 6.17 20.37 -12.99
C PHE A 134 6.81 20.37 -11.60
N GLN A 135 6.62 19.27 -10.85
CA GLN A 135 7.11 18.97 -9.48
C GLN A 135 6.35 19.62 -8.31
N ASP A 136 6.09 18.81 -7.29
CA ASP A 136 5.57 19.21 -5.96
C ASP A 136 4.17 19.80 -5.87
N TRP A 137 3.30 19.35 -6.78
CA TRP A 137 1.86 19.64 -6.75
C TRP A 137 1.05 18.51 -6.13
N PHE A 138 0.04 18.87 -5.34
CA PHE A 138 -0.97 17.94 -4.85
C PHE A 138 -2.19 17.91 -5.77
N TRP A 139 -2.68 16.72 -6.07
CA TRP A 139 -3.96 16.54 -6.79
C TRP A 139 -5.15 16.68 -5.82
N GLY A 140 -5.36 17.90 -5.34
CA GLY A 140 -6.31 18.20 -4.26
C GLY A 140 -5.71 17.96 -2.88
N ARG A 141 -6.33 18.57 -1.86
CA ARG A 141 -5.90 18.47 -0.47
C ARG A 141 -5.97 17.01 0.01
N PRO A 142 -4.85 16.38 0.40
CA PRO A 142 -4.88 15.04 0.98
C PRO A 142 -5.62 15.03 2.33
N GLU A 143 -6.08 13.84 2.74
CA GLU A 143 -6.75 13.69 4.04
C GLU A 143 -5.83 14.07 5.21
N SER A 144 -4.55 13.69 5.13
CA SER A 144 -3.51 14.05 6.11
C SER A 144 -2.89 15.42 5.84
N ASP A 145 -3.62 16.30 5.15
CA ASP A 145 -3.17 17.60 4.66
C ASP A 145 -1.93 17.49 3.75
N TYR A 146 -1.29 18.62 3.44
CA TYR A 146 -0.09 18.68 2.60
C TYR A 146 1.17 18.18 3.34
N TYR A 147 1.20 16.90 3.73
CA TYR A 147 2.27 16.26 4.51
C TYR A 147 3.63 16.19 3.79
N GLN A 148 4.72 16.16 4.56
CA GLN A 148 6.06 15.86 4.06
C GLN A 148 6.35 14.37 4.23
N ALA A 149 7.00 13.74 3.24
CA ALA A 149 7.26 12.31 3.24
C ALA A 149 8.22 11.87 4.36
N ALA A 150 9.06 12.77 4.86
CA ALA A 150 9.96 12.54 5.97
C ALA A 150 9.34 12.83 7.35
N ASP A 151 8.10 13.33 7.42
CA ASP A 151 7.42 13.62 8.69
C ASP A 151 7.11 12.30 9.43
N PRO A 152 7.65 12.09 10.65
CA PRO A 152 7.41 10.87 11.42
C PRO A 152 5.94 10.58 11.70
N TRP A 153 5.10 11.60 11.87
CA TRP A 153 3.66 11.41 12.10
C TRP A 153 3.00 10.85 10.84
N ALA A 154 3.29 11.44 9.66
CA ALA A 154 2.75 10.99 8.39
C ALA A 154 3.23 9.58 8.04
N ILE A 155 4.52 9.29 8.25
CA ILE A 155 5.11 7.96 8.08
C ILE A 155 4.38 6.94 8.95
N ARG A 156 4.29 7.19 10.26
CA ARG A 156 3.65 6.25 11.20
C ARG A 156 2.21 5.99 10.81
N ARG A 157 1.47 7.06 10.47
CA ARG A 157 0.09 6.98 9.99
C ARG A 157 -0.03 6.09 8.75
N ASN A 158 0.83 6.30 7.74
CA ASN A 158 0.77 5.55 6.48
C ASN A 158 1.15 4.08 6.68
N LEU A 159 2.21 3.79 7.44
CA LEU A 159 2.61 2.42 7.74
C LEU A 159 1.53 1.68 8.55
N GLN A 160 0.86 2.37 9.48
CA GLN A 160 -0.26 1.80 10.22
C GLN A 160 -1.43 1.46 9.29
N MET A 161 -1.78 2.33 8.34
CA MET A 161 -2.82 2.04 7.34
C MET A 161 -2.48 0.82 6.49
N LEU A 162 -1.24 0.71 6.02
CA LEU A 162 -0.81 -0.43 5.20
C LEU A 162 -0.79 -1.73 6.01
N ALA A 163 -0.35 -1.68 7.26
CA ALA A 163 -0.41 -2.82 8.18
C ALA A 163 -1.86 -3.25 8.46
N ASN A 164 -2.77 -2.30 8.64
CA ASN A 164 -4.19 -2.56 8.81
C ASN A 164 -4.84 -3.13 7.52
N ALA A 165 -4.30 -2.80 6.35
CA ALA A 165 -4.70 -3.40 5.07
C ALA A 165 -3.99 -4.72 4.78
N ASP A 166 -3.20 -5.24 5.74
CA ASP A 166 -2.47 -6.50 5.66
C ASP A 166 -1.48 -6.58 4.48
N VAL A 167 -0.92 -5.43 4.10
CA VAL A 167 0.11 -5.27 3.05
C VAL A 167 1.44 -5.84 3.53
N ASP A 168 2.01 -6.76 2.75
CA ASP A 168 3.26 -7.45 3.08
C ASP A 168 4.49 -6.58 2.92
N PHE A 169 4.55 -5.82 1.82
CA PHE A 169 5.69 -4.97 1.54
C PHE A 169 5.32 -3.74 0.72
N ILE A 170 6.19 -2.75 0.80
CA ILE A 170 6.20 -1.59 -0.07
C ILE A 170 7.49 -1.56 -0.87
N PHE A 171 7.43 -1.08 -2.10
CA PHE A 171 8.63 -0.84 -2.87
C PHE A 171 8.76 0.64 -3.20
N PHE A 172 9.94 1.18 -2.89
CA PHE A 172 10.22 2.58 -3.07
C PHE A 172 10.56 2.88 -4.52
N ASP A 173 9.90 3.91 -5.07
CA ASP A 173 10.19 4.40 -6.40
C ASP A 173 11.51 5.18 -6.42
N PHE A 174 12.55 4.61 -7.01
CA PHE A 174 13.86 5.21 -7.24
C PHE A 174 14.15 5.29 -8.75
N THR A 175 13.12 5.31 -9.59
CA THR A 175 13.27 5.21 -11.05
C THR A 175 13.90 6.44 -11.70
N ASN A 176 13.90 7.59 -11.03
CA ASN A 176 14.35 8.89 -11.55
C ASN A 176 15.56 9.47 -10.81
N ASN A 177 16.54 8.62 -10.47
CA ASN A 177 17.83 9.00 -9.86
C ASN A 177 17.72 9.70 -8.51
N ALA A 178 17.29 8.96 -7.50
CA ALA A 178 16.97 9.50 -6.18
C ALA A 178 17.62 8.73 -5.03
N ALA A 179 18.91 8.38 -5.20
CA ALA A 179 19.69 7.63 -4.22
C ALA A 179 19.67 8.23 -2.80
N THR A 180 19.27 9.50 -2.64
CA THR A 180 19.24 10.22 -1.36
C THR A 180 17.86 10.73 -0.97
N TYR A 181 16.77 9.95 -1.15
CA TYR A 181 15.50 10.40 -0.57
C TYR A 181 15.63 10.50 0.96
N PRO A 182 15.52 11.71 1.53
CA PRO A 182 15.71 11.94 2.96
C PRO A 182 14.63 11.24 3.79
N ALA A 183 13.54 10.77 3.16
CA ALA A 183 12.46 10.06 3.81
C ALA A 183 12.75 8.57 4.07
N VAL A 184 13.75 7.94 3.42
CA VAL A 184 14.04 6.50 3.64
C VAL A 184 14.41 6.23 5.10
N GLN A 185 15.41 6.92 5.62
CA GLN A 185 15.90 6.66 6.97
C GLN A 185 14.87 6.99 8.07
N PRO A 186 14.13 8.11 8.01
CA PRO A 186 12.97 8.34 8.88
C PRO A 186 11.93 7.22 8.79
N LEU A 187 11.61 6.74 7.58
CA LEU A 187 10.64 5.66 7.40
C LEU A 187 11.08 4.37 8.09
N LEU A 188 12.31 3.92 7.83
CA LEU A 188 12.85 2.71 8.43
C LEU A 188 12.93 2.83 9.97
N SER A 189 13.28 4.02 10.47
CA SER A 189 13.37 4.29 11.91
C SER A 189 12.01 4.23 12.59
N VAL A 190 10.98 4.84 12.00
CA VAL A 190 9.60 4.77 12.51
C VAL A 190 9.06 3.34 12.42
N ALA A 191 9.37 2.62 11.34
CA ALA A 191 9.01 1.22 11.18
C ALA A 191 9.63 0.33 12.28
N GLU A 192 10.89 0.56 12.68
CA GLU A 192 11.50 -0.17 13.82
C GLU A 192 10.81 0.16 15.14
N GLN A 193 10.51 1.43 15.38
CA GLN A 193 9.78 1.84 16.58
C GLN A 193 8.39 1.18 16.67
N MET A 194 7.66 1.13 15.55
CA MET A 194 6.37 0.44 15.47
C MET A 194 6.52 -1.06 15.77
N ARG A 195 7.52 -1.73 15.16
CA ARG A 195 7.79 -3.16 15.43
C ARG A 195 8.17 -3.43 16.88
N ALA A 196 9.00 -2.57 17.49
CA ALA A 196 9.36 -2.66 18.90
C ALA A 196 8.14 -2.53 19.83
N GLN A 197 7.07 -1.86 19.36
CA GLN A 197 5.79 -1.73 20.05
C GLN A 197 4.81 -2.89 19.73
N GLY A 198 5.25 -3.91 18.99
CA GLY A 198 4.41 -5.03 18.57
C GLY A 198 3.45 -4.70 17.42
N ILE A 199 3.64 -3.56 16.74
CA ILE A 199 2.83 -3.16 15.60
C ILE A 199 3.47 -3.71 14.32
N ALA A 200 2.70 -4.49 13.56
CA ALA A 200 3.12 -4.96 12.24
C ALA A 200 3.36 -3.78 11.30
N VAL A 201 4.34 -3.91 10.41
CA VAL A 201 4.63 -2.93 9.35
C VAL A 201 5.02 -3.69 8.09
N PRO A 202 4.68 -3.18 6.89
CA PRO A 202 5.16 -3.76 5.64
C PRO A 202 6.69 -3.81 5.61
N GLN A 203 7.22 -4.87 5.00
CA GLN A 203 8.63 -4.94 4.62
C GLN A 203 8.92 -4.01 3.43
N ILE A 204 10.19 -3.88 3.04
CA ILE A 204 10.64 -2.94 2.02
C ILE A 204 11.42 -3.62 0.89
N ALA A 205 11.22 -3.09 -0.31
CA ALA A 205 11.99 -3.37 -1.53
C ALA A 205 12.27 -2.06 -2.30
N PHE A 206 13.10 -2.11 -3.33
CA PHE A 206 13.45 -0.94 -4.14
C PHE A 206 13.09 -1.15 -5.61
N PHE A 207 12.64 -0.09 -6.28
CA PHE A 207 12.45 -0.05 -7.73
C PHE A 207 13.38 0.99 -8.35
N VAL A 208 14.40 0.54 -9.08
CA VAL A 208 15.43 1.41 -9.68
C VAL A 208 15.31 1.44 -11.21
N ASN A 209 15.73 2.53 -11.86
CA ASN A 209 15.79 2.60 -13.32
C ASN A 209 16.93 3.52 -13.82
N ALA A 210 16.74 4.84 -13.84
CA ALA A 210 17.76 5.79 -14.27
C ALA A 210 18.95 5.79 -13.29
N ASP A 211 20.19 5.70 -13.80
CA ASP A 211 21.40 5.44 -13.00
C ASP A 211 21.22 4.27 -12.01
N GLY A 212 20.40 3.27 -12.39
CA GLY A 212 19.91 2.25 -11.47
C GLY A 212 21.02 1.40 -10.83
N GLN A 213 22.10 1.12 -11.56
CA GLN A 213 23.26 0.43 -11.00
C GLN A 213 23.88 1.22 -9.84
N LYS A 214 24.17 2.50 -10.06
CA LYS A 214 24.78 3.38 -9.05
C LYS A 214 23.84 3.58 -7.86
N THR A 215 22.56 3.76 -8.14
CA THR A 215 21.52 3.92 -7.12
C THR A 215 21.44 2.67 -6.25
N LEU A 216 21.34 1.48 -6.85
CA LEU A 216 21.27 0.25 -6.09
C LEU A 216 22.57 -0.06 -5.35
N GLN A 217 23.74 0.24 -5.96
CA GLN A 217 25.03 0.11 -5.28
C GLN A 217 25.09 0.99 -4.02
N TYR A 218 24.66 2.25 -4.12
CA TYR A 218 24.58 3.14 -2.96
C TYR A 218 23.65 2.58 -1.88
N VAL A 219 22.43 2.14 -2.24
CA VAL A 219 21.50 1.52 -1.30
C VAL A 219 22.13 0.27 -0.67
N TYR A 220 22.80 -0.56 -1.46
CA TYR A 220 23.52 -1.73 -0.95
C TYR A 220 24.57 -1.33 0.08
N ASP A 221 25.45 -0.38 -0.23
CA ASP A 221 26.54 0.02 0.65
C ASP A 221 26.05 0.69 1.94
N GLN A 222 24.96 1.46 1.88
CA GLN A 222 24.44 2.21 3.03
C GLN A 222 23.48 1.39 3.93
N LEU A 223 22.70 0.47 3.35
CA LEU A 223 21.63 -0.24 4.05
C LEU A 223 21.94 -1.73 4.20
N TYR A 224 22.20 -2.40 3.08
CA TYR A 224 22.24 -3.86 3.05
C TYR A 224 23.58 -4.45 3.52
N ALA A 225 24.70 -3.93 3.04
CA ALA A 225 26.04 -4.41 3.42
C ALA A 225 26.32 -4.28 4.92
N PRO A 226 25.97 -3.17 5.61
CA PRO A 226 26.14 -3.07 7.06
C PRO A 226 25.08 -3.87 7.84
N GLY A 227 24.03 -4.38 7.18
CA GLY A 227 22.97 -5.15 7.82
C GLY A 227 21.96 -4.33 8.61
N LEU A 228 21.75 -3.07 8.23
CA LEU A 228 20.77 -2.20 8.90
C LEU A 228 19.34 -2.61 8.53
N PHE A 229 18.44 -2.56 9.50
CA PHE A 229 17.01 -2.81 9.30
C PHE A 229 16.67 -4.20 8.71
N ARG A 230 17.49 -5.23 8.95
CA ARG A 230 17.32 -6.59 8.37
C ARG A 230 15.92 -7.17 8.48
N ALA A 231 15.24 -6.96 9.60
CA ALA A 231 13.88 -7.46 9.82
C ALA A 231 12.82 -6.82 8.88
N GLN A 232 13.16 -5.70 8.26
CA GLN A 232 12.29 -4.96 7.35
C GLN A 232 12.55 -5.32 5.88
N TRP A 233 13.59 -6.08 5.54
CA TRP A 233 13.86 -6.42 4.14
C TRP A 233 12.85 -7.43 3.61
N PHE A 234 12.17 -7.11 2.51
CA PHE A 234 11.33 -8.08 1.83
C PHE A 234 12.22 -9.04 1.04
N LEU A 235 12.09 -10.34 1.32
CA LEU A 235 12.89 -11.38 0.68
C LEU A 235 12.06 -12.11 -0.37
N TRP A 236 12.62 -12.26 -1.57
CA TRP A 236 12.11 -13.12 -2.63
C TRP A 236 13.19 -14.14 -3.00
N GLU A 237 12.84 -15.42 -3.06
CA GLU A 237 13.81 -16.50 -3.30
C GLU A 237 15.01 -16.46 -2.32
N ASN A 238 14.72 -16.14 -1.05
CA ASN A 238 15.67 -15.98 0.06
C ASN A 238 16.68 -14.83 -0.05
N LYS A 239 16.52 -13.92 -1.01
CA LYS A 239 17.34 -12.71 -1.15
C LYS A 239 16.47 -11.45 -1.13
N PRO A 240 17.00 -10.29 -0.74
CA PRO A 240 16.25 -9.04 -0.85
C PRO A 240 15.79 -8.80 -2.29
N LEU A 241 14.53 -8.41 -2.46
CA LEU A 241 13.94 -8.13 -3.77
C LEU A 241 14.31 -6.73 -4.28
N VAL A 242 14.64 -6.64 -5.57
CA VAL A 242 14.73 -5.38 -6.31
C VAL A 242 13.96 -5.48 -7.61
N LEU A 243 13.19 -4.44 -7.93
CA LEU A 243 12.60 -4.24 -9.24
C LEU A 243 13.53 -3.36 -10.08
N ALA A 244 13.81 -3.78 -11.31
CA ALA A 244 14.79 -3.14 -12.18
C ALA A 244 14.16 -2.68 -13.50
N GLY A 245 14.20 -1.37 -13.74
CA GLY A 245 13.72 -0.74 -14.96
C GLY A 245 14.61 -1.00 -16.17
N PRO A 246 14.16 -0.63 -17.39
CA PRO A 246 14.87 -0.93 -18.64
C PRO A 246 16.28 -0.34 -18.74
N SER A 247 16.57 0.73 -18.01
CA SER A 247 17.89 1.37 -18.00
C SER A 247 18.85 0.79 -16.94
N TYR A 248 18.39 -0.18 -16.15
CA TYR A 248 19.22 -0.81 -15.13
C TYR A 248 20.25 -1.76 -15.75
N THR A 249 21.48 -1.69 -15.25
CA THR A 249 22.54 -2.67 -15.50
C THR A 249 23.01 -3.22 -14.17
N SER A 250 23.17 -4.54 -14.06
CA SER A 250 23.62 -5.17 -12.82
C SER A 250 25.14 -5.33 -12.75
N THR A 251 25.63 -5.72 -11.58
CA THR A 251 27.00 -6.21 -11.37
C THR A 251 26.93 -7.60 -10.74
N PRO A 252 27.96 -8.45 -10.90
CA PRO A 252 27.98 -9.78 -10.27
C PRO A 252 27.77 -9.75 -8.75
N GLN A 253 28.20 -8.68 -8.08
CA GLN A 253 27.97 -8.48 -6.65
C GLN A 253 26.49 -8.29 -6.33
N LEU A 254 25.81 -7.42 -7.09
CA LEU A 254 24.39 -7.14 -6.90
C LEU A 254 23.53 -8.35 -7.29
N ASP A 255 23.86 -9.06 -8.36
CA ASP A 255 23.17 -10.32 -8.76
C ASP A 255 23.34 -11.44 -7.73
N ALA A 256 24.49 -11.50 -7.07
CA ALA A 256 24.73 -12.47 -6.00
C ALA A 256 23.87 -12.15 -4.76
N PHE A 257 23.70 -10.87 -4.43
CA PHE A 257 23.04 -10.45 -3.20
C PHE A 257 21.51 -10.32 -3.33
N PHE A 258 21.00 -9.81 -4.44
CA PHE A 258 19.58 -9.52 -4.66
C PHE A 258 18.90 -10.60 -5.50
N THR A 259 17.59 -10.73 -5.32
CA THR A 259 16.71 -11.28 -6.35
C THR A 259 16.18 -10.11 -7.16
N ILE A 260 16.53 -10.07 -8.44
CA ILE A 260 16.17 -8.99 -9.34
C ILE A 260 15.04 -9.46 -10.26
N ARG A 261 13.98 -8.67 -10.36
CA ARG A 261 12.95 -8.82 -11.39
C ARG A 261 12.95 -7.58 -12.26
N SER A 262 13.06 -7.78 -13.57
CA SER A 262 12.90 -6.68 -14.52
C SER A 262 11.48 -6.14 -14.43
N THR A 263 11.28 -4.85 -14.61
CA THR A 263 9.94 -4.28 -14.61
C THR A 263 9.84 -3.01 -15.45
N TRP A 264 8.72 -2.86 -16.14
CA TRP A 264 8.28 -1.58 -16.67
C TRP A 264 6.78 -1.62 -16.99
N ALA A 265 6.21 -0.47 -17.35
CA ALA A 265 4.84 -0.41 -17.84
C ALA A 265 4.77 -0.79 -19.33
N PHE A 266 3.69 -1.46 -19.71
CA PHE A 266 3.28 -1.68 -21.12
C PHE A 266 4.28 -2.43 -22.02
N GLN A 267 5.24 -3.17 -21.46
CA GLN A 267 6.22 -3.92 -22.24
C GLN A 267 5.70 -5.27 -22.73
N SER A 268 6.36 -5.84 -23.74
CA SER A 268 6.18 -7.24 -24.12
C SER A 268 6.56 -8.16 -22.97
N GLU A 269 5.92 -9.32 -22.90
CA GLU A 269 6.15 -10.33 -21.87
C GLU A 269 7.51 -11.00 -22.03
N GLN A 270 8.22 -11.18 -20.91
CA GLN A 270 9.52 -11.82 -20.83
C GLN A 270 9.64 -12.60 -19.51
N GLN A 271 10.53 -13.59 -19.48
CA GLN A 271 10.92 -14.27 -18.24
C GLN A 271 11.49 -13.24 -17.25
N ASP A 272 11.23 -13.43 -15.96
CA ASP A 272 11.74 -12.60 -14.86
C ASP A 272 11.28 -11.14 -14.94
N GLN A 273 10.18 -10.90 -15.64
CA GLN A 273 9.59 -9.58 -15.78
C GLN A 273 8.31 -9.49 -14.95
N TRP A 274 8.32 -8.59 -13.96
CA TRP A 274 7.13 -8.14 -13.25
C TRP A 274 6.61 -6.84 -13.85
N ARG A 275 5.36 -6.51 -13.52
CA ARG A 275 4.71 -5.28 -13.96
C ARG A 275 4.34 -4.46 -12.74
N PHE A 276 4.70 -3.18 -12.77
CA PHE A 276 4.20 -2.21 -11.80
C PHE A 276 2.90 -1.52 -12.26
N LEU A 277 2.60 -1.61 -13.57
CA LEU A 277 1.43 -1.01 -14.23
C LEU A 277 1.19 -1.72 -15.58
N ASP A 278 -0.06 -2.12 -15.90
CA ASP A 278 -0.39 -2.73 -17.20
C ASP A 278 -1.89 -2.62 -17.53
N ASP A 279 -2.21 -2.53 -18.83
CA ASP A 279 -3.57 -2.31 -19.32
C ASP A 279 -4.51 -3.47 -19.02
N TYR A 280 -5.78 -3.18 -18.75
CA TYR A 280 -6.80 -4.23 -18.65
C TYR A 280 -7.06 -4.88 -20.04
N PRO A 281 -7.18 -6.22 -20.14
CA PRO A 281 -6.86 -7.19 -19.09
C PRO A 281 -5.35 -7.30 -18.91
N GLN A 282 -4.88 -7.08 -17.69
CA GLN A 282 -3.45 -7.07 -17.41
C GLN A 282 -2.84 -8.46 -17.51
N ARG A 283 -1.58 -8.48 -17.92
CA ARG A 283 -0.75 -9.67 -17.98
C ARG A 283 -0.08 -9.93 -16.65
N TYR A 284 0.18 -11.19 -16.35
CA TYR A 284 1.01 -11.58 -15.21
C TYR A 284 2.49 -11.62 -15.62
N GLY A 285 3.37 -11.45 -14.64
CA GLY A 285 4.79 -11.78 -14.73
C GLY A 285 5.05 -13.23 -14.33
N TRP A 286 6.14 -13.81 -14.82
CA TRP A 286 6.51 -15.21 -14.55
C TRP A 286 8.02 -15.39 -14.45
N HIS A 287 8.43 -16.44 -13.72
CA HIS A 287 9.84 -16.82 -13.53
C HIS A 287 10.10 -18.23 -14.10
N SER A 288 9.44 -19.26 -13.54
CA SER A 288 9.76 -20.66 -13.89
C SER A 288 9.22 -21.09 -15.26
N SER A 289 8.05 -20.59 -15.67
CA SER A 289 7.41 -20.89 -16.95
C SER A 289 6.32 -19.86 -17.26
N ALA A 290 6.14 -19.52 -18.53
CA ALA A 290 5.04 -18.66 -18.97
C ALA A 290 3.65 -19.22 -18.62
N ALA A 291 3.52 -20.52 -18.33
CA ALA A 291 2.27 -21.13 -17.89
C ALA A 291 1.94 -20.92 -16.39
N VAL A 292 2.91 -20.44 -15.60
CA VAL A 292 2.77 -20.28 -14.14
C VAL A 292 3.00 -18.82 -13.77
N ALA A 293 1.92 -18.13 -13.44
CA ALA A 293 2.00 -16.76 -12.96
C ALA A 293 2.82 -16.67 -11.67
N GLU A 294 3.74 -15.72 -11.60
CA GLU A 294 4.47 -15.36 -10.38
C GLU A 294 3.86 -14.11 -9.74
N GLN A 295 3.54 -13.11 -10.57
CA GLN A 295 3.07 -11.79 -10.13
C GLN A 295 1.94 -11.27 -11.01
N ILE A 296 0.94 -10.61 -10.43
CA ILE A 296 -0.04 -9.80 -11.18
C ILE A 296 -0.13 -8.39 -10.62
N THR A 297 -0.29 -7.40 -11.49
CA THR A 297 -0.46 -6.01 -11.07
C THR A 297 -1.93 -5.63 -10.98
N VAL A 298 -2.24 -4.70 -10.09
CA VAL A 298 -3.54 -4.04 -10.01
C VAL A 298 -3.28 -2.55 -9.88
N SER A 299 -3.98 -1.75 -10.65
CA SER A 299 -3.78 -0.30 -10.65
C SER A 299 -5.08 0.45 -10.40
N LYS A 300 -5.04 1.48 -9.54
CA LYS A 300 -6.20 2.36 -9.32
C LYS A 300 -6.44 3.32 -10.48
N ALA A 301 -5.38 3.64 -11.22
CA ALA A 301 -5.39 4.47 -12.42
C ALA A 301 -4.07 4.25 -13.20
N MET A 302 -4.02 4.65 -14.46
CA MET A 302 -2.79 4.70 -15.27
C MET A 302 -2.07 6.05 -15.22
N GLY A 303 -2.62 7.00 -14.49
CA GLY A 303 -2.16 8.39 -14.40
C GLY A 303 -3.32 9.33 -14.17
N ALA A 304 -3.02 10.61 -14.00
CA ALA A 304 -4.04 11.64 -14.05
C ALA A 304 -4.63 11.71 -15.48
N PRO A 305 -5.89 12.13 -15.66
CA PRO A 305 -6.52 12.32 -16.98
C PRO A 305 -5.92 13.53 -17.75
N LEU A 306 -4.60 13.71 -17.68
CA LEU A 306 -3.92 14.86 -18.24
C LEU A 306 -3.75 14.73 -19.75
N VAL A 307 -3.84 15.89 -20.39
CA VAL A 307 -3.75 16.09 -21.82
C VAL A 307 -2.28 16.14 -22.22
N ALA A 308 -1.67 15.01 -22.56
CA ALA A 308 -0.46 15.04 -23.37
C ALA A 308 -0.89 15.21 -24.84
N LYS A 309 -0.72 16.43 -25.38
CA LYS A 309 -0.94 16.77 -26.81
C LYS A 309 -2.39 16.77 -27.30
N GLY A 310 -3.29 17.47 -26.61
CA GLY A 310 -4.62 17.81 -27.15
C GLY A 310 -5.66 16.67 -27.18
N ALA A 311 -5.39 15.52 -26.55
CA ALA A 311 -6.36 14.46 -26.32
C ALA A 311 -6.33 14.00 -24.85
N ILE A 312 -7.50 13.74 -24.25
CA ILE A 312 -7.60 13.01 -22.98
C ILE A 312 -7.28 11.55 -23.30
N ASN A 313 -5.99 11.20 -23.36
CA ASN A 313 -5.52 9.85 -23.68
C ASN A 313 -5.16 9.02 -22.44
N ASN A 314 -5.33 9.58 -21.24
CA ASN A 314 -4.93 8.93 -20.02
C ASN A 314 -6.10 8.18 -19.35
N LYS A 315 -5.84 6.90 -19.06
CA LYS A 315 -6.75 5.97 -18.39
C LYS A 315 -6.77 6.26 -16.88
N GLY A 316 -7.41 7.36 -16.50
CA GLY A 316 -7.59 7.76 -15.09
C GLY A 316 -8.46 6.76 -14.30
N ALA A 317 -8.72 7.04 -13.02
CA ALA A 317 -9.47 6.13 -12.13
C ALA A 317 -10.90 5.81 -12.61
N SER A 318 -11.45 6.66 -13.47
CA SER A 318 -12.79 6.53 -14.06
C SER A 318 -12.78 5.82 -15.41
N PHE A 319 -11.61 5.50 -15.97
CA PHE A 319 -11.54 4.70 -17.21
C PHE A 319 -12.04 3.29 -16.94
N HIS A 320 -12.96 2.80 -17.74
CA HIS A 320 -13.45 1.44 -17.62
C HIS A 320 -14.05 0.98 -18.94
N GLY A 321 -14.03 -0.32 -19.22
CA GLY A 321 -14.64 -0.91 -20.43
C GLY A 321 -14.05 -0.38 -21.75
N GLY A 322 -12.79 0.06 -21.72
CA GLY A 322 -12.15 0.68 -22.89
C GLY A 322 -12.54 2.13 -23.16
N VAL A 323 -13.33 2.76 -22.26
CA VAL A 323 -13.88 4.11 -22.45
C VAL A 323 -13.26 5.08 -21.46
N VAL A 324 -12.75 6.21 -21.99
CA VAL A 324 -12.38 7.38 -21.19
C VAL A 324 -13.65 8.21 -21.01
N PRO A 325 -14.13 8.46 -19.77
CA PRO A 325 -15.32 9.24 -19.56
C PRO A 325 -15.07 10.73 -19.81
N THR A 326 -16.15 11.50 -19.91
CA THR A 326 -16.07 12.96 -19.98
C THR A 326 -15.69 13.54 -18.61
N TYR A 327 -14.89 14.59 -18.65
CA TYR A 327 -14.51 15.39 -17.48
C TYR A 327 -15.04 16.81 -17.66
N ASP A 328 -15.39 17.47 -16.56
CA ASP A 328 -15.75 18.89 -16.58
C ASP A 328 -14.50 19.78 -16.72
N ALA A 329 -14.71 21.11 -16.74
CA ALA A 329 -13.62 22.08 -16.85
C ALA A 329 -12.61 21.99 -15.68
N ASN A 330 -13.02 21.47 -14.53
CA ASN A 330 -12.17 21.27 -13.35
C ASN A 330 -11.57 19.85 -13.31
N MET A 331 -11.60 19.12 -14.42
CA MET A 331 -11.11 17.74 -14.52
C MET A 331 -11.80 16.78 -13.53
N LEU A 332 -13.06 17.06 -13.16
CA LEU A 332 -13.87 16.18 -12.32
C LEU A 332 -14.76 15.29 -13.18
N CYS A 333 -14.97 14.06 -12.71
CA CYS A 333 -15.88 13.12 -13.30
C CYS A 333 -16.75 12.50 -12.20
N PRO A 334 -18.09 12.53 -12.30
CA PRO A 334 -18.97 11.92 -11.30
C PRO A 334 -18.76 10.42 -11.09
N GLN A 335 -18.10 9.74 -12.04
CA GLN A 335 -17.80 8.32 -11.99
C GLN A 335 -16.49 8.01 -11.26
N THR A 336 -15.61 8.99 -11.04
CA THR A 336 -14.32 8.81 -10.35
C THR A 336 -14.46 8.11 -8.99
N PRO A 337 -15.44 8.46 -8.14
CA PRO A 337 -15.60 7.81 -6.84
C PRO A 337 -16.00 6.33 -6.92
N ASN A 338 -16.47 5.84 -8.07
CA ASN A 338 -16.93 4.46 -8.21
C ASN A 338 -15.79 3.44 -8.17
N GLY A 339 -14.56 3.85 -8.51
CA GLY A 339 -13.40 2.97 -8.56
C GLY A 339 -13.48 1.90 -9.65
N ALA A 340 -14.18 2.17 -10.75
CA ALA A 340 -14.46 1.20 -11.80
C ALA A 340 -13.19 0.61 -12.43
N PHE A 341 -12.15 1.43 -12.67
CA PHE A 341 -10.87 0.94 -13.21
C PHE A 341 -10.20 -0.09 -12.28
N PHE A 342 -10.23 0.19 -10.97
CA PHE A 342 -9.63 -0.66 -9.97
C PHE A 342 -10.37 -1.99 -9.84
N GLU A 343 -11.70 -1.95 -9.91
CA GLU A 343 -12.56 -3.14 -9.93
C GLU A 343 -12.29 -4.04 -11.14
N GLU A 344 -12.08 -3.45 -12.33
CA GLU A 344 -11.73 -4.22 -13.54
C GLU A 344 -10.36 -4.92 -13.36
N GLN A 345 -9.37 -4.19 -12.84
CA GLN A 345 -8.05 -4.75 -12.56
C GLN A 345 -8.14 -5.91 -11.54
N TRP A 346 -8.88 -5.76 -10.44
CA TRP A 346 -9.10 -6.87 -9.49
C TRP A 346 -9.86 -8.04 -10.10
N THR A 347 -10.87 -7.77 -10.91
CA THR A 347 -11.63 -8.82 -11.62
C THR A 347 -10.72 -9.71 -12.45
N ARG A 348 -9.74 -9.12 -13.15
CA ARG A 348 -8.71 -9.88 -13.87
C ARG A 348 -7.76 -10.60 -12.92
N ALA A 349 -7.30 -9.95 -11.85
CA ALA A 349 -6.40 -10.57 -10.88
C ALA A 349 -7.00 -11.82 -10.21
N HIS A 350 -8.33 -11.87 -10.05
CA HIS A 350 -9.05 -13.03 -9.53
C HIS A 350 -9.21 -14.20 -10.53
N GLN A 351 -9.01 -13.96 -11.83
CA GLN A 351 -9.09 -15.00 -12.87
C GLN A 351 -7.74 -15.69 -13.13
N ILE A 352 -6.66 -14.95 -12.89
CA ILE A 352 -5.29 -15.45 -12.94
C ILE A 352 -5.00 -16.26 -11.70
#